data_AF-I7ATV3-F1
#
_entry.id   AF-I7ATV3-F1
#
_cell.length_a   1.000
_cell.length_b   1.000
_cell.length_c   1.000
_cell.angle_alpha   90.00
_cell.angle_beta   90.00
_cell.angle_gamma   90.00
#
_symmetry.space_group_name_H-M   'P 1'
#
loop_
_entity.id
_entity.type
_entity.pdbx_description
1 polymer ?
#
loop_
_entity_poly.entity_id
_entity_poly.type
_entity_poly.pdbx_seq_one_letter_code
_entity_poly.pdbx_strand_id
1 'polypeptide(L)'
;MSQNLTDFHLNCKKEYNVLTRSFNILFYGYGSKKPLLKKMFPTAIYLNCRTMGRHEILAEIVDTVRRRSRLETQRVSKTSTIKDIDEAIGTRKEKYKLIMANFDFSMLEFSGLKNFAILGTIEGVDIRFSLEDIERFNFIFRDLTTFDPYEEEIIGIHLGATKVEASSRVVSSVPRNSRVVLKEILLCNEDTVSLSELFERTKRKLFLTSKASVLSMISEFIDHGLLKIKNGTEVVVCMSPTEKKEIAKELDCL
;
A
#
# COMPACT_ATOMS: atom_id res chain seq x y z
N MET A 1 10.61 -23.44 -12.22
CA MET A 1 11.84 -23.00 -11.51
C MET A 1 12.97 -23.95 -11.88
N SER A 2 14.16 -23.46 -12.22
CA SER A 2 15.36 -24.32 -12.28
C SER A 2 15.62 -24.83 -10.86
N GLN A 3 15.53 -26.14 -10.63
CA GLN A 3 15.71 -26.78 -9.32
C GLN A 3 17.01 -26.28 -8.63
N ASN A 4 18.05 -26.03 -9.43
CA ASN A 4 19.35 -25.56 -8.97
C ASN A 4 19.28 -24.18 -8.29
N LEU A 5 18.45 -23.25 -8.77
CA LEU A 5 18.33 -21.91 -8.19
C LEU A 5 17.58 -21.96 -6.85
N THR A 6 16.52 -22.76 -6.78
CA THR A 6 15.78 -22.99 -5.54
C THR A 6 16.71 -23.57 -4.47
N ASP A 7 17.46 -24.61 -4.84
CA ASP A 7 18.35 -25.32 -3.93
C ASP A 7 19.52 -24.42 -3.48
N PHE A 8 20.07 -23.60 -4.39
CA PHE A 8 21.05 -22.58 -4.06
C PHE A 8 20.54 -21.66 -2.94
N HIS A 9 19.38 -21.03 -3.14
CA HIS A 9 18.85 -20.14 -2.12
C HIS A 9 18.52 -20.88 -0.83
N LEU A 10 17.90 -22.06 -0.89
CA LEU A 10 17.59 -22.88 0.30
C LEU A 10 18.85 -23.18 1.13
N ASN A 11 20.00 -23.37 0.50
CA ASN A 11 21.27 -23.56 1.19
C ASN A 11 21.75 -22.29 1.93
N CYS A 12 21.44 -21.09 1.42
CA CYS A 12 21.72 -19.81 2.08
C CYS A 12 20.94 -19.61 3.39
N LYS A 13 19.90 -20.42 3.68
CA LYS A 13 19.14 -20.35 4.95
C LYS A 13 20.04 -20.36 6.19
N LYS A 14 21.15 -21.11 6.16
CA LYS A 14 22.10 -21.16 7.28
C LYS A 14 22.75 -19.79 7.51
N GLU A 15 23.21 -19.14 6.45
CA GLU A 15 23.76 -17.77 6.50
C GLU A 15 22.71 -16.79 7.03
N TYR A 16 21.49 -16.83 6.50
CA TYR A 16 20.41 -15.94 6.93
C TYR A 16 20.07 -16.09 8.42
N ASN A 17 20.08 -17.31 8.96
CA ASN A 17 19.89 -17.53 10.41
C ASN A 17 21.02 -16.97 11.27
N VAL A 18 22.25 -16.90 10.74
CA VAL A 18 23.37 -16.25 11.44
C VAL A 18 23.22 -14.74 11.38
N LEU A 19 22.91 -14.18 10.21
CA LEU A 19 22.77 -12.75 10.00
C LEU A 19 21.63 -12.14 10.82
N THR A 20 20.49 -12.82 10.89
CA THR A 20 19.29 -12.40 11.66
C THR A 20 19.50 -12.29 13.17
N ARG A 21 20.65 -12.73 13.70
CA ARG A 21 21.04 -12.48 15.09
C ARG A 21 21.32 -11.00 15.34
N SER A 22 21.87 -10.31 14.34
CA SER A 22 22.37 -8.94 14.47
C SER A 22 21.74 -7.97 13.49
N PHE A 23 21.35 -8.43 12.30
CA PHE A 23 20.83 -7.59 11.21
C PHE A 23 19.41 -7.98 10.83
N ASN A 24 18.67 -7.01 10.30
CA ASN A 24 17.50 -7.30 9.49
C ASN A 24 17.94 -7.56 8.05
N ILE A 25 17.18 -8.36 7.30
CA ILE A 25 17.53 -8.69 5.90
C ILE A 25 16.45 -8.13 4.98
N LEU A 26 16.89 -7.46 3.92
CA LEU A 26 16.04 -6.96 2.87
C LEU A 26 16.32 -7.71 1.58
N PHE A 27 15.33 -8.49 1.14
CA PHE A 27 15.42 -9.29 -0.07
C PHE A 27 14.93 -8.53 -1.28
N TYR A 28 15.78 -8.47 -2.30
CA TYR A 28 15.45 -7.95 -3.63
C TYR A 28 15.61 -9.06 -4.67
N GLY A 29 15.19 -8.79 -5.90
CA GLY A 29 15.27 -9.74 -7.01
C GLY A 29 13.92 -9.93 -7.69
N TYR A 30 13.96 -10.51 -8.89
CA TYR A 30 12.77 -10.78 -9.69
C TYR A 30 11.90 -11.88 -9.06
N GLY A 31 10.62 -11.93 -9.40
CA GLY A 31 9.68 -12.98 -8.98
C GLY A 31 9.24 -12.92 -7.51
N SER A 32 8.16 -13.64 -7.21
CA SER A 32 7.63 -13.72 -5.85
C SER A 32 8.60 -14.47 -4.94
N LYS A 33 9.02 -13.81 -3.86
CA LYS A 33 9.92 -14.36 -2.84
C LYS A 33 9.18 -15.18 -1.77
N LYS A 34 7.85 -15.06 -1.74
CA LYS A 34 6.97 -15.68 -0.75
C LYS A 34 7.10 -17.20 -0.64
N PRO A 35 7.04 -17.97 -1.75
CA PRO A 35 7.07 -19.45 -1.64
C PRO A 35 8.39 -19.94 -1.04
N LEU A 36 9.49 -19.32 -1.44
CA LEU A 36 10.82 -19.66 -0.98
C LEU A 36 11.04 -19.29 0.49
N LEU A 37 10.63 -18.08 0.90
CA LEU A 37 10.73 -17.65 2.30
C LEU A 37 9.85 -18.50 3.23
N LYS A 38 8.66 -18.92 2.79
CA LYS A 38 7.82 -19.88 3.55
C LYS A 38 8.51 -21.23 3.74
N LYS A 39 9.19 -21.74 2.71
CA LYS A 39 9.98 -22.99 2.80
C LYS A 39 11.18 -22.83 3.73
N MET A 40 11.87 -21.70 3.66
CA MET A 40 13.04 -21.41 4.49
C MET A 40 12.67 -21.22 5.96
N PHE A 41 11.63 -20.44 6.24
CA PHE A 41 11.24 -20.02 7.58
C PHE A 41 9.77 -20.35 7.84
N PRO A 42 9.40 -21.64 7.99
CA PRO A 42 8.01 -22.05 8.16
C PRO A 42 7.39 -21.55 9.47
N THR A 43 8.23 -21.19 10.44
CA THR A 43 7.82 -20.58 11.71
C THR A 43 7.88 -19.06 11.69
N ALA A 44 8.18 -18.40 10.58
CA ALA A 44 8.09 -16.94 10.54
C ALA A 44 6.63 -16.46 10.58
N ILE A 45 6.42 -15.23 11.05
CA ILE A 45 5.14 -14.53 10.94
C ILE A 45 5.13 -13.86 9.57
N TYR A 46 4.17 -14.21 8.71
CA TYR A 46 4.09 -13.66 7.37
C TYR A 46 3.11 -12.49 7.33
N LEU A 47 3.59 -11.34 6.86
CA LEU A 47 2.86 -10.08 6.84
C LEU A 47 2.97 -9.51 5.43
N ASN A 48 1.86 -9.02 4.89
CA ASN A 48 1.86 -8.32 3.60
C ASN A 48 1.59 -6.84 3.85
N CYS A 49 2.65 -6.03 3.82
CA CYS A 49 2.59 -4.60 4.13
C CYS A 49 1.81 -3.78 3.12
N ARG A 50 1.54 -4.33 1.93
CA ARG A 50 0.72 -3.67 0.90
C ARG A 50 -0.78 -3.88 1.11
N THR A 51 -1.17 -5.07 1.59
CA THR A 51 -2.60 -5.43 1.73
C THR A 51 -3.11 -5.29 3.15
N MET A 52 -2.23 -5.40 4.15
CA MET A 52 -2.60 -5.33 5.56
C MET A 52 -2.38 -3.93 6.11
N GLY A 53 -3.37 -3.41 6.85
CA GLY A 53 -3.19 -2.17 7.60
C GLY A 53 -2.27 -2.36 8.81
N ARG A 54 -1.69 -1.26 9.34
CA ARG A 54 -0.81 -1.30 10.52
C ARG A 54 -1.43 -2.01 11.73
N HIS A 55 -2.72 -1.80 11.97
CA HIS A 55 -3.46 -2.45 13.06
C HIS A 55 -3.58 -3.97 12.84
N GLU A 56 -3.82 -4.42 11.60
CA GLU A 56 -3.93 -5.84 11.26
C GLU A 56 -2.58 -6.54 11.39
N ILE A 57 -1.50 -5.89 10.93
CA ILE A 57 -0.12 -6.37 11.10
C ILE A 57 0.19 -6.61 12.58
N LEU A 58 -0.10 -5.61 13.42
CA LEU A 58 0.14 -5.70 14.85
C LEU A 58 -0.71 -6.80 15.51
N ALA A 59 -1.99 -6.90 15.14
CA ALA A 59 -2.88 -7.93 15.65
C ALA A 59 -2.39 -9.35 15.32
N GLU A 60 -1.91 -9.58 14.09
CA GLU A 60 -1.36 -10.88 13.67
C GLU A 60 -0.08 -11.24 14.44
N ILE A 61 0.79 -10.26 14.70
CA ILE A 61 1.99 -10.45 15.52
C ILE A 61 1.59 -10.81 16.95
N VAL A 62 0.69 -10.03 17.57
CA VAL A 62 0.22 -10.29 18.95
C VAL A 62 -0.37 -11.69 19.06
N ASP A 63 -1.25 -12.07 18.15
CA ASP A 63 -1.91 -13.37 18.18
C ASP A 63 -0.91 -14.51 17.99
N THR A 64 0.02 -14.39 17.05
CA THR A 64 1.04 -15.42 16.83
C THR A 64 2.03 -15.52 17.99
N VAL A 65 2.43 -14.40 18.59
CA VAL A 65 3.28 -14.39 19.79
C VAL A 65 2.56 -15.10 20.93
N ARG A 66 1.30 -14.71 21.23
CA ARG A 66 0.47 -15.32 22.28
C ARG A 66 0.29 -16.82 22.10
N ARG A 67 0.02 -17.28 20.87
CA ARG A 67 -0.11 -18.72 20.56
C ARG A 67 1.16 -19.51 20.86
N ARG A 68 2.34 -18.89 20.69
CA ARG A 68 3.65 -19.54 20.87
C ARG A 68 4.20 -19.42 22.28
N SER A 69 3.92 -18.31 22.97
CA SER A 69 4.24 -18.12 24.38
C SER A 69 3.13 -18.72 25.24
N ARG A 70 3.07 -20.06 25.33
CA ARG A 70 2.14 -20.79 26.24
C ARG A 70 2.35 -20.44 27.73
N LEU A 71 3.40 -19.70 28.07
CA LEU A 71 3.65 -19.09 29.37
C LEU A 71 4.19 -17.66 29.12
N GLU A 72 3.82 -16.73 30.02
CA GLU A 72 4.26 -15.32 30.06
C GLU A 72 3.52 -14.33 29.17
N THR A 73 2.20 -14.17 29.35
CA THR A 73 1.57 -12.90 28.92
C THR A 73 0.31 -12.53 29.72
N GLN A 74 0.46 -12.29 31.01
CA GLN A 74 -0.54 -11.54 31.80
C GLN A 74 -0.39 -10.00 31.68
N ARG A 75 0.52 -9.50 30.82
CA ARG A 75 0.86 -8.06 30.74
C ARG A 75 0.62 -7.37 29.40
N VAL A 76 0.19 -8.06 28.35
CA VAL A 76 -0.09 -7.40 27.06
C VAL A 76 -1.51 -6.86 27.05
N SER A 77 -1.64 -5.60 27.47
CA SER A 77 -2.84 -4.76 27.33
C SER A 77 -3.39 -4.81 25.90
N LYS A 78 -4.71 -4.55 25.76
CA LYS A 78 -5.42 -4.46 24.47
C LYS A 78 -4.88 -3.36 23.54
N THR A 79 -4.06 -2.44 24.05
CA THR A 79 -3.38 -1.37 23.29
C THR A 79 -1.87 -1.46 23.46
N SER A 80 -1.25 -2.50 22.94
CA SER A 80 0.20 -2.72 23.03
C SER A 80 0.86 -2.36 21.70
N THR A 81 1.86 -1.50 21.74
CA THR A 81 2.70 -1.22 20.58
C THR A 81 3.64 -2.39 20.32
N ILE A 82 4.23 -2.48 19.12
CA ILE A 82 5.22 -3.52 18.82
C ILE A 82 6.44 -3.48 19.76
N LYS A 83 6.80 -2.30 20.26
CA LYS A 83 7.89 -2.13 21.22
C LYS A 83 7.52 -2.68 22.59
N ASP A 84 6.28 -2.48 23.04
CA ASP A 84 5.80 -3.07 24.29
C ASP A 84 5.80 -4.60 24.23
N ILE A 85 5.46 -5.15 23.06
CA ILE A 85 5.52 -6.61 22.81
C ILE A 85 6.98 -7.08 22.81
N ASP A 86 7.88 -6.37 22.14
CA ASP A 86 9.31 -6.69 22.10
C ASP A 86 9.93 -6.70 23.49
N GLU A 87 9.57 -5.73 24.34
CA GLU A 87 10.00 -5.68 25.73
C GLU A 87 9.37 -6.81 26.57
N ALA A 88 8.07 -7.07 26.40
CA ALA A 88 7.34 -8.09 27.15
C ALA A 88 7.84 -9.51 26.85
N ILE A 89 8.39 -9.77 25.67
CA ILE A 89 8.98 -11.07 25.29
C ILE A 89 10.29 -11.35 26.06
N GLY A 90 10.93 -10.33 26.65
CA GLY A 90 12.20 -10.46 27.35
C GLY A 90 13.35 -10.84 26.41
N THR A 91 14.55 -11.11 26.94
CA THR A 91 15.70 -11.44 26.09
C THR A 91 15.67 -12.91 25.67
N ARG A 92 15.54 -13.17 24.36
CA ARG A 92 15.57 -14.52 23.81
C ARG A 92 16.88 -14.85 23.11
N LYS A 93 17.27 -16.14 23.17
CA LYS A 93 18.38 -16.67 22.35
C LYS A 93 18.06 -16.71 20.86
N GLU A 94 16.79 -16.92 20.51
CA GLU A 94 16.31 -16.91 19.12
C GLU A 94 15.21 -15.86 18.93
N LYS A 95 15.42 -14.98 17.95
CA LYS A 95 14.48 -13.93 17.59
C LYS A 95 13.30 -14.48 16.80
N TYR A 96 12.12 -13.88 16.98
CA TYR A 96 10.98 -14.07 16.09
C TYR A 96 11.30 -13.51 14.72
N LYS A 97 11.06 -14.30 13.66
CA LYS A 97 11.27 -13.85 12.28
C LYS A 97 9.96 -13.28 11.73
N LEU A 98 9.99 -12.03 11.31
CA LEU A 98 8.88 -11.35 10.64
C LEU A 98 9.20 -11.29 9.14
N ILE A 99 8.47 -12.04 8.31
CA ILE A 99 8.55 -11.88 6.87
C ILE A 99 7.56 -10.78 6.48
N MET A 100 8.08 -9.64 6.04
CA MET A 100 7.30 -8.47 5.67
C MET A 100 7.39 -8.27 4.16
N ALA A 101 6.38 -8.76 3.44
CA ALA A 101 6.32 -8.64 2.00
C ALA A 101 5.97 -7.21 1.59
N ASN A 102 6.67 -6.67 0.58
CA ASN A 102 6.59 -5.26 0.17
C ASN A 102 6.86 -4.32 1.34
N PHE A 103 8.03 -4.46 1.97
CA PHE A 103 8.37 -3.73 3.18
C PHE A 103 8.22 -2.22 2.99
N ASP A 104 7.58 -1.58 3.96
CA ASP A 104 7.34 -0.14 3.98
C ASP A 104 8.22 0.53 5.05
N PHE A 105 9.15 1.37 4.59
CA PHE A 105 10.06 2.12 5.46
C PHE A 105 9.34 3.18 6.33
N SER A 106 8.09 3.52 6.02
CA SER A 106 7.27 4.41 6.87
C SER A 106 6.90 3.80 8.22
N MET A 107 7.06 2.47 8.39
CA MET A 107 6.70 1.73 9.61
C MET A 107 7.78 1.81 10.69
N LEU A 108 8.08 3.04 11.13
CA LEU A 108 9.16 3.37 12.06
C LEU A 108 9.06 2.66 13.42
N GLU A 109 7.87 2.22 13.81
CA GLU A 109 7.62 1.48 15.04
C GLU A 109 8.36 0.12 15.08
N PHE A 110 8.68 -0.46 13.91
CA PHE A 110 9.42 -1.71 13.77
C PHE A 110 10.95 -1.52 13.82
N SER A 111 11.44 -0.29 13.99
CA SER A 111 12.88 -0.03 14.11
C SER A 111 13.42 -0.39 15.50
N GLY A 112 14.65 -0.92 15.54
CA GLY A 112 15.39 -1.17 16.78
C GLY A 112 14.85 -2.31 17.66
N LEU A 113 14.07 -3.25 17.11
CA LEU A 113 13.53 -4.39 17.86
C LEU A 113 14.64 -5.37 18.25
N LYS A 114 14.63 -5.84 19.50
CA LYS A 114 15.66 -6.74 20.05
C LYS A 114 15.31 -8.20 19.82
N ASN A 115 14.04 -8.57 19.93
CA ASN A 115 13.56 -9.94 19.89
C ASN A 115 12.90 -10.31 18.58
N PHE A 116 12.77 -9.36 17.64
CA PHE A 116 12.32 -9.59 16.28
C PHE A 116 13.47 -9.40 15.29
N ALA A 117 13.47 -10.20 14.24
CA ALA A 117 14.30 -10.03 13.05
C ALA A 117 13.37 -9.87 11.85
N ILE A 118 13.54 -8.78 11.12
CA ILE A 118 12.74 -8.45 9.94
C ILE A 118 13.43 -9.04 8.70
N LEU A 119 12.64 -9.80 7.95
CA LEU A 119 12.94 -10.33 6.63
C LEU A 119 12.01 -9.62 5.64
N GLY A 120 12.42 -8.43 5.19
CA GLY A 120 11.64 -7.62 4.27
C GLY A 120 11.79 -8.09 2.81
N THR A 121 10.78 -7.87 1.97
CA THR A 121 10.93 -8.00 0.51
C THR A 121 10.65 -6.69 -0.21
N ILE A 122 11.39 -6.45 -1.28
CA ILE A 122 11.23 -5.36 -2.23
C ILE A 122 10.74 -5.97 -3.55
N GLU A 123 9.54 -5.60 -3.99
CA GLU A 123 8.99 -5.97 -5.31
C GLU A 123 8.79 -4.76 -6.23
N GLY A 124 8.57 -3.57 -5.65
CA GLY A 124 8.37 -2.34 -6.40
C GLY A 124 9.66 -1.80 -6.99
N VAL A 125 9.61 -1.35 -8.24
CA VAL A 125 10.77 -0.73 -8.91
C VAL A 125 11.05 0.68 -8.38
N ASP A 126 10.01 1.39 -7.96
CA ASP A 126 10.07 2.78 -7.47
C ASP A 126 10.11 2.88 -5.95
N ILE A 127 10.78 1.94 -5.28
CA ILE A 127 10.93 1.99 -3.83
C ILE A 127 11.92 3.09 -3.46
N ARG A 128 11.49 4.00 -2.58
CA ARG A 128 12.27 5.12 -2.08
C ARG A 128 12.62 4.89 -0.62
N PHE A 129 13.91 4.87 -0.31
CA PHE A 129 14.45 4.90 1.05
C PHE A 129 15.72 5.75 1.06
N SER A 130 15.99 6.37 2.20
CA SER A 130 17.24 7.07 2.47
C SER A 130 18.28 6.13 3.10
N LEU A 131 19.54 6.56 3.18
CA LEU A 131 20.56 5.84 3.93
C LEU A 131 20.21 5.77 5.43
N GLU A 132 19.61 6.84 5.97
CA GLU A 132 19.14 6.88 7.36
C GLU A 132 18.09 5.80 7.64
N ASP A 133 17.21 5.52 6.68
CA ASP A 133 16.22 4.45 6.81
C ASP A 133 16.90 3.08 6.90
N ILE A 134 17.89 2.81 6.05
CA ILE A 134 18.63 1.54 6.05
C ILE A 134 19.35 1.34 7.38
N GLU A 135 20.04 2.37 7.86
CA GLU A 135 20.77 2.34 9.14
C GLU A 135 19.80 2.15 10.31
N ARG A 136 18.69 2.88 10.32
CA ARG A 136 17.67 2.84 11.38
C ARG A 136 17.04 1.46 11.51
N PHE A 137 16.75 0.79 10.40
CA PHE A 137 16.25 -0.58 10.41
C PHE A 137 17.37 -1.63 10.44
N ASN A 138 18.64 -1.22 10.37
CA ASN A 138 19.81 -2.10 10.35
C ASN A 138 19.69 -3.21 9.30
N PHE A 139 19.32 -2.82 8.07
CA PHE A 139 19.13 -3.75 6.97
C PHE A 139 20.44 -4.07 6.25
N ILE A 140 20.59 -5.35 5.89
CA ILE A 140 21.52 -5.80 4.87
C ILE A 140 20.75 -6.34 3.66
N PHE A 141 21.27 -6.08 2.48
CA PHE A 141 20.62 -6.46 1.23
C PHE A 141 21.08 -7.84 0.80
N ARG A 142 20.14 -8.67 0.34
CA ARG A 142 20.42 -10.00 -0.22
C ARG A 142 19.56 -10.26 -1.46
N ASP A 143 20.19 -10.78 -2.49
CA ASP A 143 19.48 -11.24 -3.66
C ASP A 143 18.70 -12.53 -3.34
N LEU A 144 17.44 -12.55 -3.76
CA LEU A 144 16.54 -13.69 -3.68
C LEU A 144 15.70 -13.74 -4.95
N THR A 145 16.36 -13.67 -6.09
CA THR A 145 15.71 -13.72 -7.40
C THR A 145 15.04 -15.07 -7.63
N THR A 146 13.74 -15.04 -7.87
CA THR A 146 12.90 -16.19 -8.26
C THR A 146 12.28 -15.94 -9.64
N PHE A 147 11.57 -16.94 -10.15
CA PHE A 147 10.73 -16.83 -11.35
C PHE A 147 9.28 -17.23 -11.04
N ASP A 148 8.91 -17.16 -9.77
CA ASP A 148 7.56 -17.53 -9.32
C ASP A 148 6.58 -16.38 -9.58
N PRO A 149 5.34 -16.67 -10.00
CA PRO A 149 4.34 -15.66 -10.30
C PRO A 149 3.87 -14.92 -9.04
N TYR A 150 3.48 -13.66 -9.23
CA TYR A 150 2.97 -12.75 -8.19
C TYR A 150 1.47 -12.95 -7.88
N GLU A 151 1.03 -14.18 -7.60
CA GLU A 151 -0.41 -14.47 -7.48
C GLU A 151 -1.06 -13.73 -6.31
N GLU A 152 -0.56 -13.88 -5.08
CA GLU A 152 -1.19 -13.30 -3.88
C GLU A 152 -0.85 -11.81 -3.66
N GLU A 153 0.23 -11.32 -4.27
CA GLU A 153 0.70 -9.93 -4.14
C GLU A 153 -0.07 -8.95 -5.05
N ILE A 154 -0.78 -9.47 -6.07
CA ILE A 154 -1.61 -8.70 -7.00
C ILE A 154 -3.08 -8.67 -6.56
N ILE A 155 -3.57 -9.67 -5.81
CA ILE A 155 -5.01 -9.81 -5.49
C ILE A 155 -5.58 -8.62 -4.71
N GLY A 156 -4.78 -7.98 -3.83
CA GLY A 156 -5.22 -6.78 -3.09
C GLY A 156 -5.35 -5.50 -3.95
N ILE A 157 -4.79 -5.50 -5.16
CA ILE A 157 -4.82 -4.36 -6.07
C ILE A 157 -6.17 -4.28 -6.79
N HIS A 158 -6.86 -5.40 -7.07
CA HIS A 158 -7.91 -5.43 -8.09
C HIS A 158 -9.33 -5.04 -7.67
N LEU A 159 -9.67 -5.00 -6.38
CA LEU A 159 -11.09 -4.93 -5.97
C LEU A 159 -11.57 -3.61 -5.33
N GLY A 160 -10.69 -2.68 -4.94
CA GLY A 160 -11.15 -1.42 -4.31
C GLY A 160 -10.17 -0.25 -4.37
N ALA A 161 -8.87 -0.50 -4.18
CA ALA A 161 -7.83 0.54 -4.26
C ALA A 161 -7.54 0.99 -5.71
N THR A 162 -7.66 0.09 -6.70
CA THR A 162 -7.50 0.42 -8.11
C THR A 162 -8.47 1.46 -8.61
N LYS A 163 -9.73 1.47 -8.16
CA LYS A 163 -10.69 2.43 -8.72
C LYS A 163 -10.42 3.84 -8.21
N VAL A 164 -10.13 4.01 -6.92
CA VAL A 164 -9.74 5.32 -6.36
C VAL A 164 -8.40 5.79 -6.95
N GLU A 165 -7.39 4.91 -6.99
CA GLU A 165 -6.09 5.25 -7.58
C GLU A 165 -6.18 5.54 -9.08
N ALA A 166 -6.94 4.76 -9.85
CA ALA A 166 -7.15 5.02 -11.27
C ALA A 166 -7.90 6.34 -11.46
N SER A 167 -8.90 6.63 -10.63
CA SER A 167 -9.61 7.90 -10.65
C SER A 167 -8.67 9.07 -10.35
N SER A 168 -7.81 8.96 -9.33
CA SER A 168 -6.79 9.96 -8.98
C SER A 168 -5.75 10.14 -10.09
N ARG A 169 -5.34 9.06 -10.78
CA ARG A 169 -4.47 9.14 -11.96
C ARG A 169 -5.12 9.89 -13.12
N VAL A 170 -6.41 9.65 -13.39
CA VAL A 170 -7.15 10.39 -14.41
C VAL A 170 -7.29 11.86 -13.99
N VAL A 171 -7.57 12.13 -12.72
CA VAL A 171 -7.66 13.51 -12.22
C VAL A 171 -6.32 14.24 -12.30
N SER A 172 -5.20 13.57 -12.10
CA SER A 172 -3.87 14.18 -12.22
C SER A 172 -3.37 14.32 -13.66
N SER A 173 -3.89 13.53 -14.62
CA SER A 173 -3.54 13.62 -16.04
C SER A 173 -4.28 14.74 -16.79
N VAL A 174 -5.47 15.12 -16.33
CA VAL A 174 -6.28 16.14 -17.01
C VAL A 174 -5.75 17.58 -16.83
N PRO A 175 -6.03 18.48 -17.79
CA PRO A 175 -5.69 19.91 -17.68
C PRO A 175 -6.30 20.59 -16.44
N ARG A 176 -5.66 21.66 -15.94
CA ARG A 176 -6.12 22.44 -14.78
C ARG A 176 -7.58 22.88 -14.90
N ASN A 177 -8.00 23.33 -16.09
CA ASN A 177 -9.38 23.79 -16.31
C ASN A 177 -10.40 22.65 -16.14
N SER A 178 -10.08 21.44 -16.62
CA SER A 178 -10.91 20.25 -16.42
C SER A 178 -11.04 19.87 -14.94
N ARG A 179 -9.95 19.99 -14.17
CA ARG A 179 -9.97 19.78 -12.71
C ARG A 179 -10.85 20.79 -11.98
N VAL A 180 -10.83 22.06 -12.41
CA VAL A 180 -11.71 23.10 -11.86
C VAL A 180 -13.18 22.78 -12.14
N VAL A 181 -13.51 22.33 -13.35
CA VAL A 181 -14.89 21.90 -13.68
C VAL A 181 -15.31 20.71 -12.82
N LEU A 182 -14.43 19.72 -12.64
CA LEU A 182 -14.71 18.57 -11.75
C LEU A 182 -14.93 19.00 -10.29
N LYS A 183 -14.15 19.97 -9.80
CA LYS A 183 -14.32 20.55 -8.47
C LYS A 183 -15.70 21.17 -8.30
N GLU A 184 -16.16 21.97 -9.27
CA GLU A 184 -17.51 22.56 -9.22
C GLU A 184 -18.62 21.50 -9.23
N ILE A 185 -18.45 20.39 -9.97
CA ILE A 185 -19.40 19.27 -9.95
C ILE A 185 -19.47 18.64 -8.56
N LEU A 186 -18.32 18.39 -7.93
CA LEU A 186 -18.26 17.77 -6.60
C LEU A 186 -18.79 18.70 -5.50
N LEU A 187 -18.65 20.02 -5.65
CA LEU A 187 -19.18 21.01 -4.72
C LEU A 187 -20.72 21.09 -4.71
N CYS A 188 -21.40 20.68 -5.78
CA CYS A 188 -22.85 20.62 -5.79
C CYS A 188 -23.40 19.57 -4.81
N ASN A 189 -22.59 18.58 -4.39
CA ASN A 189 -22.96 17.48 -3.50
C ASN A 189 -24.22 16.70 -3.93
N GLU A 190 -24.61 16.84 -5.19
CA GLU A 190 -25.72 16.15 -5.85
C GLU A 190 -25.15 15.08 -6.79
N ASP A 191 -25.84 13.95 -6.90
CA ASP A 191 -25.43 12.88 -7.83
C ASP A 191 -25.68 13.25 -9.30
N THR A 192 -26.49 14.29 -9.55
CA THR A 192 -26.82 14.77 -10.89
C THR A 192 -26.75 16.28 -10.92
N VAL A 193 -26.00 16.85 -11.86
CA VAL A 193 -25.82 18.30 -12.02
C VAL A 193 -26.24 18.72 -13.43
N SER A 194 -27.06 19.77 -13.54
CA SER A 194 -27.47 20.31 -14.84
C SER A 194 -26.29 20.95 -15.58
N LEU A 195 -26.11 20.65 -16.86
CA LEU A 195 -25.07 21.28 -17.70
C LEU A 195 -25.25 22.80 -17.79
N SER A 196 -26.48 23.29 -17.70
CA SER A 196 -26.75 24.73 -17.71
C SER A 196 -26.27 25.42 -16.45
N GLU A 197 -26.47 24.77 -15.29
CA GLU A 197 -26.01 25.28 -14.00
C GLU A 197 -24.48 25.21 -13.88
N LEU A 198 -23.90 24.09 -14.30
CA LEU A 198 -22.45 23.91 -14.32
C LEU A 198 -21.78 24.95 -15.23
N PHE A 199 -22.37 25.23 -16.40
CA PHE A 199 -21.88 26.27 -17.29
C PHE A 199 -21.91 27.66 -16.63
N GLU A 200 -23.01 28.08 -16.01
CA GLU A 200 -23.08 29.41 -15.38
C GLU A 200 -22.08 29.57 -14.23
N ARG A 201 -21.83 28.51 -13.44
CA ARG A 201 -20.83 28.51 -12.35
C ARG A 201 -19.40 28.57 -12.86
N THR A 202 -19.10 27.87 -13.95
CA THR A 202 -17.74 27.79 -14.53
C THR A 202 -17.42 28.93 -15.50
N LYS A 203 -18.44 29.54 -16.13
CA LYS A 203 -18.32 30.60 -17.14
C LYS A 203 -17.46 31.77 -16.70
N ARG A 204 -17.70 32.30 -15.50
CA ARG A 204 -16.92 33.44 -14.95
C ARG A 204 -15.51 33.03 -14.52
N LYS A 205 -15.34 31.83 -13.99
CA LYS A 205 -14.05 31.32 -13.48
C LYS A 205 -13.08 30.94 -14.59
N LEU A 206 -13.60 30.40 -15.69
CA LEU A 206 -12.82 29.84 -16.81
C LEU A 206 -12.99 30.62 -18.12
N PHE A 207 -13.66 31.78 -18.11
CA PHE A 207 -13.90 32.64 -19.28
C PHE A 207 -14.53 31.89 -20.47
N LEU A 208 -15.54 31.05 -20.19
CA LEU A 208 -16.14 30.18 -21.20
C LEU A 208 -17.15 30.91 -22.08
N THR A 209 -17.15 30.60 -23.37
CA THR A 209 -18.05 31.19 -24.36
C THR A 209 -19.21 30.26 -24.75
N SER A 210 -19.09 28.95 -24.49
CA SER A 210 -20.09 27.96 -24.90
C SER A 210 -20.20 26.78 -23.93
N LYS A 211 -21.40 26.18 -23.84
CA LYS A 211 -21.64 24.94 -23.08
C LYS A 211 -20.84 23.75 -23.63
N ALA A 212 -20.55 23.75 -24.93
CA ALA A 212 -19.71 22.75 -25.58
C ALA A 212 -18.28 22.71 -24.99
N SER A 213 -17.77 23.84 -24.52
CA SER A 213 -16.45 23.91 -23.88
C SER A 213 -16.40 23.11 -22.57
N VAL A 214 -17.49 23.15 -21.78
CA VAL A 214 -17.64 22.35 -20.56
C VAL A 214 -17.67 20.86 -20.89
N LEU A 215 -18.41 20.47 -21.92
CA LEU A 215 -18.48 19.09 -22.40
C LEU A 215 -17.09 18.56 -22.83
N SER A 216 -16.33 19.36 -23.57
CA SER A 216 -14.96 19.01 -23.95
C SER A 216 -14.06 18.81 -22.72
N MET A 217 -14.20 19.65 -21.69
CA MET A 217 -13.39 19.56 -20.47
C MET A 217 -13.73 18.35 -19.60
N ILE A 218 -14.95 17.82 -19.69
CA ILE A 218 -15.37 16.63 -18.93
C ILE A 218 -15.33 15.32 -19.72
N SER A 219 -14.98 15.37 -21.02
CA SER A 219 -14.95 14.20 -21.90
C SER A 219 -14.04 13.07 -21.38
N GLU A 220 -12.82 13.41 -20.95
CA GLU A 220 -11.87 12.44 -20.39
C GLU A 220 -12.44 11.74 -19.14
N PHE A 221 -13.18 12.46 -18.30
CA PHE A 221 -13.84 11.85 -17.14
C PHE A 221 -15.02 10.93 -17.53
N ILE A 222 -15.68 11.20 -18.65
CA ILE A 222 -16.73 10.34 -19.19
C ILE A 222 -16.14 9.07 -19.77
N ASP A 223 -15.06 9.19 -20.54
CA ASP A 223 -14.35 8.06 -21.17
C ASP A 223 -13.81 7.09 -20.11
N HIS A 224 -13.38 7.60 -18.95
CA HIS A 224 -12.93 6.81 -17.81
C HIS A 224 -14.03 6.42 -16.81
N GLY A 225 -15.30 6.71 -17.11
CA GLY A 225 -16.45 6.27 -16.31
C GLY A 225 -16.63 6.96 -14.95
N LEU A 226 -15.98 8.11 -14.75
CA LEU A 226 -16.15 8.94 -13.54
C LEU A 226 -17.45 9.75 -13.59
N LEU A 227 -17.82 10.20 -14.79
CA LEU A 227 -19.02 10.96 -15.07
C LEU A 227 -19.83 10.28 -16.18
N LYS A 228 -21.13 10.54 -16.23
CA LYS A 228 -22.00 10.09 -17.32
C LYS A 228 -22.96 11.19 -17.72
N ILE A 229 -23.17 11.40 -19.02
CA ILE A 229 -24.19 12.33 -19.49
C ILE A 229 -25.53 11.59 -19.61
N LYS A 230 -26.56 12.11 -18.95
CA LYS A 230 -27.94 11.63 -19.05
C LYS A 230 -28.75 12.64 -19.87
N ASN A 231 -29.48 12.13 -20.88
CA ASN A 231 -30.39 12.90 -21.73
C ASN A 231 -29.77 14.14 -22.43
N GLY A 232 -28.44 14.21 -22.54
CA GLY A 232 -27.73 15.34 -23.15
C GLY A 232 -27.73 16.64 -22.34
N THR A 233 -28.37 16.67 -21.16
CA THR A 233 -28.57 17.89 -20.37
C THR A 233 -28.06 17.79 -18.93
N GLU A 234 -27.79 16.58 -18.44
CA GLU A 234 -27.42 16.31 -17.05
C GLU A 234 -26.10 15.53 -16.98
N VAL A 235 -25.25 15.89 -16.03
CA VAL A 235 -24.01 15.19 -15.67
C VAL A 235 -24.26 14.40 -14.40
N VAL A 236 -24.16 13.08 -14.49
CA VAL A 236 -24.30 12.15 -13.37
C VAL A 236 -22.92 11.77 -12.86
N VAL A 237 -22.73 11.85 -11.55
CA VAL A 237 -21.49 11.45 -10.89
C VAL A 237 -21.51 9.95 -10.59
N CYS A 238 -20.64 9.18 -11.21
CA CYS A 238 -20.58 7.71 -11.06
C CYS A 238 -19.56 7.22 -10.02
N MET A 239 -19.00 8.16 -9.25
CA MET A 239 -18.00 7.88 -8.22
C MET A 239 -18.64 7.41 -6.92
N SER A 240 -17.98 6.47 -6.23
CA SER A 240 -18.40 6.04 -4.89
C SER A 240 -18.18 7.16 -3.84
N PRO A 241 -18.85 7.13 -2.68
CA PRO A 241 -18.69 8.16 -1.64
C PRO A 241 -17.25 8.30 -1.12
N THR A 242 -16.47 7.21 -1.14
CA THR A 242 -15.04 7.22 -0.76
C THR A 242 -14.17 7.82 -1.86
N GLU A 243 -14.42 7.48 -3.14
CA GLU A 243 -13.77 8.11 -4.30
C GLU A 243 -13.99 9.62 -4.32
N LYS A 244 -15.24 10.08 -4.10
CA LYS A 244 -15.59 11.50 -4.06
C LYS A 244 -14.78 12.26 -3.00
N LYS A 245 -14.61 11.68 -1.80
CA LYS A 245 -13.88 12.32 -0.70
C LYS A 245 -12.39 12.44 -0.96
N GLU A 246 -11.75 11.40 -1.48
CA GLU A 246 -10.31 11.43 -1.76
C GLU A 246 -9.99 12.36 -2.94
N ILE A 247 -10.80 12.33 -4.00
CA ILE A 247 -10.64 13.24 -5.15
C ILE A 247 -10.90 14.69 -4.73
N ALA A 248 -11.91 14.96 -3.89
CA ALA A 248 -12.16 16.30 -3.39
C ALA A 248 -10.96 16.86 -2.61
N LYS A 249 -10.32 16.06 -1.75
CA LYS A 249 -9.08 16.46 -1.05
C LYS A 249 -7.95 16.78 -2.04
N GLU A 250 -7.78 15.97 -3.08
CA GLU A 250 -6.76 16.20 -4.11
C GLU A 250 -7.00 17.51 -4.88
N LEU A 251 -8.27 17.82 -5.16
CA LEU A 251 -8.69 19.05 -5.85
C LEU A 251 -8.67 20.31 -4.96
N ASP A 252 -8.58 20.16 -3.64
CA ASP A 252 -8.42 21.27 -2.70
C ASP A 252 -6.97 21.79 -2.62
N CYS A 253 -6.01 21.06 -3.20
CA CYS A 253 -4.63 21.48 -3.33
C CYS A 253 -4.31 22.28 -4.62
N LEU A 254 -5.33 22.68 -5.41
CA LEU A 254 -5.24 23.43 -6.69
C LEU A 254 -5.43 24.95 -6.58
#